data_AF-A0A3C1VAJ2-F1
#
_entry.id   AF-A0A3C1VAJ2-F1
#
_cell.length_a   1.000
_cell.length_b   1.000
_cell.length_c   1.000
_cell.angle_alpha   90.00
_cell.angle_beta   90.00
_cell.angle_gamma   90.00
#
_symmetry.space_group_name_H-M   'P 1'
#
loop_
_entity.id
_entity.type
_entity.pdbx_description
1 polymer ?
#
loop_
_entity_poly.entity_id
_entity_poly.type
_entity_poly.pdbx_seq_one_letter_code
_entity_poly.pdbx_strand_id
1 'polypeptide(L)'
;SKFKIQNSERQFRFPPWARVQIISPETGREVADGETGLIRIFDLANVFSVAAIQTEDLGVRRGEGFELIGRAQLAEPRGCSLMTA
;
A
#
# COMPACT_ATOMS: atom_id res chain seq x y z
N SER A 1 -22.56 11.58 17.03
CA SER A 1 -22.01 12.36 15.90
C SER A 1 -20.54 11.98 15.76
N LYS A 2 -20.13 11.40 14.62
CA LYS A 2 -18.80 10.80 14.41
C LYS A 2 -17.71 11.89 14.43
N PHE A 3 -16.70 11.72 15.29
CA PHE A 3 -15.44 12.44 15.19
C PHE A 3 -14.80 12.15 13.82
N LYS A 4 -14.74 13.16 12.95
CA LYS A 4 -13.85 13.16 11.77
C LYS A 4 -12.50 13.66 12.26
N ILE A 5 -11.57 12.75 12.53
CA ILE A 5 -10.17 13.12 12.63
C ILE A 5 -9.71 13.40 11.20
N GLN A 6 -9.71 14.68 10.80
CA GLN A 6 -9.06 15.11 9.57
C GLN A 6 -7.56 15.17 9.83
N ASN A 7 -6.88 14.04 9.69
CA ASN A 7 -5.44 13.97 9.81
C ASN A 7 -4.81 14.35 8.45
N SER A 8 -4.72 15.65 8.16
CA SER A 8 -4.10 16.17 6.94
C SER A 8 -2.60 15.84 6.82
N GLU A 9 -1.97 15.42 7.92
CA GLU A 9 -0.52 15.14 8.02
C GLU A 9 -0.08 13.79 7.43
N ARG A 10 -1.01 12.95 6.97
CA ARG A 10 -0.70 11.60 6.43
C ARG A 10 -1.03 11.45 4.95
N GLN A 11 -1.29 12.54 4.25
CA GLN A 11 -1.47 12.53 2.80
C GLN A 11 -0.14 12.69 2.09
N PHE A 12 0.21 11.72 1.26
CA PHE A 12 1.46 11.70 0.53
C PHE A 12 1.16 11.73 -0.98
N ARG A 13 1.99 12.49 -1.69
CA ARG A 13 2.06 12.53 -3.15
C ARG A 13 3.47 12.13 -3.56
N PHE A 14 3.58 11.48 -4.70
CA PHE A 14 4.87 11.03 -5.20
C PHE A 14 5.49 12.03 -6.16
N PRO A 15 6.84 12.07 -6.22
CA PRO A 15 7.52 12.82 -7.25
C PRO A 15 7.21 12.21 -8.63
N PRO A 16 7.31 12.99 -9.73
CA PRO A 16 6.93 12.53 -11.07
C PRO A 16 7.66 11.27 -11.59
N TRP A 17 8.80 10.93 -11.00
CA TRP A 17 9.63 9.78 -11.36
C TRP A 17 9.36 8.50 -10.54
N ALA A 18 8.45 8.55 -9.57
CA ALA A 18 8.03 7.38 -8.81
C ALA A 18 6.53 7.14 -9.01
N ARG A 19 6.15 5.90 -9.28
CA ARG A 19 4.74 5.51 -9.41
C ARG A 19 4.35 4.66 -8.22
N VAL A 20 3.19 4.94 -7.61
CA VAL A 20 2.67 4.14 -6.50
C VAL A 20 1.27 3.68 -6.79
N GLN A 21 0.98 2.47 -6.34
CA GLN A 21 -0.35 1.88 -6.42
C GLN A 21 -0.76 1.37 -5.04
N ILE A 22 -2.03 1.58 -4.70
CA ILE A 22 -2.66 0.95 -3.54
C ILE A 22 -3.32 -0.33 -4.04
N ILE A 23 -2.78 -1.48 -3.63
CA ILE A 23 -3.10 -2.78 -4.21
C ILE A 23 -3.90 -3.63 -3.23
N SER A 24 -4.98 -4.24 -3.69
CA SER A 24 -5.70 -5.26 -2.93
C SER A 24 -4.80 -6.48 -2.74
N PRO A 25 -4.55 -6.93 -1.50
CA PRO A 25 -3.73 -8.13 -1.25
C PRO A 25 -4.39 -9.41 -1.78
N GLU A 26 -5.72 -9.41 -1.91
CA GLU A 26 -6.50 -10.57 -2.38
C GLU A 26 -6.43 -10.73 -3.90
N THR A 27 -6.47 -9.63 -4.65
CA THR A 27 -6.59 -9.66 -6.11
C THR A 27 -5.31 -9.23 -6.83
N GLY A 28 -4.39 -8.57 -6.13
CA GLY A 28 -3.18 -7.98 -6.71
C GLY A 28 -3.45 -6.76 -7.61
N ARG A 29 -4.70 -6.30 -7.69
CA ARG A 29 -5.14 -5.15 -8.51
C ARG A 29 -5.24 -3.87 -7.69
N GLU A 30 -5.16 -2.74 -8.39
CA GLU A 30 -5.34 -1.43 -7.78
C GLU A 30 -6.77 -1.24 -7.26
N VAL A 31 -6.91 -0.74 -6.04
CA VAL A 31 -8.20 -0.51 -5.38
C VAL A 31 -8.86 0.78 -5.90
N ALA A 32 -10.15 0.94 -5.68
CA ALA A 32 -10.86 2.17 -6.04
C ALA A 32 -10.45 3.34 -5.14
N ASP A 33 -10.77 4.57 -5.55
CA ASP A 33 -10.52 5.75 -4.71
C ASP A 33 -11.30 5.64 -3.39
N GLY A 34 -10.62 5.91 -2.28
CA GLY A 34 -11.18 5.74 -0.95
C GLY A 34 -11.08 4.35 -0.32
N GLU A 35 -10.58 3.35 -1.06
CA GLU A 35 -10.37 2.00 -0.54
C GLU A 35 -8.96 1.79 0.02
N THR A 36 -8.85 0.85 0.96
CA THR A 36 -7.58 0.47 1.62
C THR A 36 -6.90 -0.67 0.88
N GLY A 37 -5.58 -0.61 0.76
CA GLY A 37 -4.75 -1.70 0.25
C GLY A 37 -3.29 -1.55 0.66
N LEU A 38 -2.44 -2.44 0.14
CA LEU A 38 -0.99 -2.39 0.34
C LEU A 38 -0.35 -1.33 -0.57
N ILE A 39 0.61 -0.60 -0.03
CA ILE A 39 1.37 0.39 -0.79
C ILE A 39 2.44 -0.32 -1.61
N ARG A 40 2.38 -0.18 -2.93
CA ARG A 40 3.38 -0.68 -3.87
C ARG A 40 4.04 0.48 -4.59
N ILE A 41 5.37 0.58 -4.48
CA ILE A 41 6.17 1.66 -5.05
C ILE A 41 7.01 1.14 -6.20
N PHE A 42 6.94 1.81 -7.35
CA PHE A 42 7.79 1.60 -8.51
C PHE A 42 8.70 2.82 -8.65
N ASP A 43 10.01 2.62 -8.50
CA ASP A 43 11.01 3.64 -8.76
C ASP A 43 11.46 3.56 -10.21
N LEU A 44 11.11 4.59 -11.01
CA LEU A 44 11.41 4.64 -12.44
C LEU A 44 12.71 5.40 -12.75
N ALA A 45 13.36 5.99 -11.74
CA ALA A 45 14.63 6.70 -11.91
C ALA A 45 15.85 5.75 -11.90
N ASN A 46 15.64 4.49 -11.52
CA ASN A 46 16.70 3.54 -11.25
C ASN A 46 16.92 2.61 -12.46
N VAL A 47 17.46 3.18 -13.55
CA VAL A 47 17.73 2.49 -14.84
C VAL A 47 18.63 1.23 -14.70
N PHE A 48 19.30 1.06 -13.55
CA PHE A 48 20.22 -0.06 -13.29
C PHE A 48 20.00 -0.83 -11.97
N SER A 49 18.93 -0.57 -11.19
CA SER A 49 18.60 -1.39 -10.01
C SER A 49 17.11 -1.36 -9.63
N VAL A 50 16.66 -2.40 -8.92
CA VAL A 50 15.29 -2.75 -8.44
C VAL A 50 14.16 -1.74 -8.76
N ALA A 51 13.24 -2.15 -9.65
CA ALA A 51 12.16 -1.33 -10.18
C ALA A 51 10.84 -1.34 -9.37
N ALA A 52 10.71 -2.18 -8.33
CA ALA A 52 9.49 -2.28 -7.53
C ALA A 52 9.77 -2.72 -6.09
N ILE A 53 9.30 -1.94 -5.11
CA ILE A 53 9.25 -2.26 -3.69
C ILE A 53 7.78 -2.36 -3.29
N GLN A 54 7.32 -3.57 -2.99
CA GLN A 54 6.04 -3.74 -2.30
C GLN A 54 6.29 -3.61 -0.80
N THR A 55 5.73 -2.58 -0.17
CA THR A 55 5.90 -2.39 1.27
C THR A 55 4.79 -3.13 2.01
N GLU A 56 5.07 -3.50 3.25
CA GLU A 56 4.05 -4.00 4.19
C GLU A 56 3.25 -2.82 4.82
N ASP A 57 3.09 -1.71 4.11
CA ASP A 57 2.33 -0.56 4.58
C ASP A 57 0.92 -0.56 3.97
N LEU A 58 -0.08 -0.24 4.79
CA LEU A 58 -1.46 -0.02 4.41
C LEU A 58 -1.69 1.46 4.11
N GLY A 59 -2.28 1.71 2.95
CA GLY A 59 -2.71 3.04 2.53
C GLY A 59 -4.14 3.05 2.03
N VAL A 60 -4.79 4.21 2.09
CA VAL A 60 -6.06 4.47 1.40
C VAL A 60 -5.79 5.29 0.15
N ARG A 61 -6.34 4.88 -0.99
CA ARG A 61 -6.20 5.63 -2.24
C ARG A 61 -6.90 6.99 -2.14
N ARG A 62 -6.21 8.04 -2.59
CA ARG A 62 -6.68 9.45 -2.61
C ARG A 62 -6.24 10.14 -3.92
N GLY A 63 -6.96 9.88 -5.01
CA GLY A 63 -6.65 10.42 -6.34
C GLY A 63 -5.22 10.06 -6.76
N GLU A 64 -4.39 11.08 -6.99
CA GLU A 64 -2.96 10.96 -7.36
C GLU A 64 -2.03 10.67 -6.16
N GLY A 65 -2.59 10.43 -4.98
CA GLY A 65 -1.85 10.16 -3.76
C GLY A 65 -2.53 9.11 -2.91
N PHE A 66 -2.10 9.05 -1.65
CA PHE A 66 -2.65 8.11 -0.68
C PHE A 66 -2.54 8.66 0.72
N GLU A 67 -3.34 8.10 1.62
CA GLU A 67 -3.28 8.34 3.04
C GLU A 67 -2.63 7.13 3.72
N LEU A 68 -1.52 7.34 4.45
CA LEU A 68 -0.85 6.26 5.18
C LEU A 68 -1.66 5.91 6.44
N ILE A 69 -2.12 4.66 6.51
CA ILE A 69 -2.89 4.16 7.66
C ILE A 69 -1.96 3.56 8.71
N GLY A 70 -0.97 2.77 8.29
CA GLY A 70 0.01 2.12 9.17
C GLY A 70 0.65 0.90 8.51
N ARG A 71 1.39 0.08 9.28
CA ARG A 71 1.92 -1.20 8.81
C ARG A 71 0.81 -2.25 8.79
N ALA A 72 0.77 -3.10 7.78
CA ALA A 72 0.01 -4.34 7.82
C ALA A 72 0.55 -5.17 9.00
N GLN A 73 -0.31 -5.55 9.94
CA GLN A 73 0.04 -6.61 10.87
C GLN A 73 0.19 -7.88 10.03
N LEU A 74 1.36 -8.52 10.08
CA LEU A 74 1.59 -9.87 9.57
C LEU A 74 0.62 -10.81 10.29
N ALA A 75 -0.62 -10.86 9.85
CA ALA A 75 -1.56 -11.87 10.27
C ALA A 75 -1.07 -13.17 9.63
N GLU A 76 -0.51 -14.04 10.48
CA GLU A 76 -0.20 -15.46 10.31
C GLU A 76 -0.66 -16.07 8.96
N PRO A 77 0.20 -16.80 8.24
CA PRO A 77 -0.21 -17.50 7.02
C PRO A 77 -1.37 -18.44 7.33
N ARG A 78 -2.61 -18.01 7.04
CA ARG A 78 -3.79 -18.86 7.02
C ARG A 78 -3.74 -19.70 5.75
N GLY A 79 -2.92 -20.74 5.81
CA GLY A 79 -2.82 -21.78 4.80
C GLY A 79 -2.12 -22.97 5.43
N CYS A 80 -2.77 -24.13 5.42
CA CYS A 80 -2.25 -25.39 5.92
C CYS A 80 -0.79 -25.62 5.52
N SER A 81 0.15 -25.34 6.42
CA SER A 81 1.57 -25.71 6.31
C SER A 81 2.19 -25.86 7.72
N LEU A 82 1.47 -26.55 8.60
CA LEU A 82 2.09 -27.29 9.70
C LEU A 82 1.63 -28.73 9.60
N MET A 83 2.09 -29.40 8.53
CA MET A 83 2.16 -30.84 8.51
C MET A 83 3.50 -31.20 7.89
N THR A 84 4.53 -31.27 8.72
CA THR A 84 5.71 -32.08 8.45
C THR A 84 6.34 -32.50 9.78
N ALA A 85 6.15 -33.80 10.08
CA ALA A 85 6.82 -34.70 11.02
C ALA A 85 7.07 -34.25 12.47
#